data_AF-A0A554V3I6-F1
#
_entry.id   AF-A0A554V3I6-F1
#
_cell.length_a   1.000
_cell.length_b   1.000
_cell.length_c   1.000
_cell.angle_alpha   90.00
_cell.angle_beta   90.00
_cell.angle_gamma   90.00
#
_symmetry.space_group_name_H-M   'P 1'
#
loop_
_entity.id
_entity.type
_entity.pdbx_description
1 polymer ?
#
loop_
_entity_poly.entity_id
_entity_poly.type
_entity_poly.pdbx_seq_one_letter_code
_entity_poly.pdbx_strand_id
1 'polypeptide(L)'
;MGKIIDPAVKERALRLIADHRQDYPNDTAMCQAIGNKLGLGKETIRRWLVQADVNAGSRPGVSTDAQAEIKALKAEVRKLR
;
A
#
# COMPACT_ATOMS: atom_id res chain seq x y z
N MET A 1 -9.19 9.14 -13.50
CA MET A 1 -8.03 8.25 -13.68
C MET A 1 -7.06 8.54 -12.53
N GLY A 2 -6.73 7.58 -11.68
CA GLY A 2 -5.72 7.79 -10.63
C GLY A 2 -4.37 8.04 -11.29
N LYS A 3 -3.57 8.98 -10.78
CA LYS A 3 -2.20 9.18 -11.25
C LYS A 3 -1.43 7.88 -11.03
N ILE A 4 -0.85 7.32 -12.08
CA ILE A 4 0.07 6.19 -11.97
C ILE A 4 1.31 6.74 -11.29
N ILE A 5 1.53 6.32 -10.05
CA ILE A 5 2.70 6.72 -9.28
C ILE A 5 3.77 5.64 -9.48
N ASP A 6 4.98 6.10 -9.74
CA ASP A 6 6.13 5.24 -9.95
C ASP A 6 6.34 4.26 -8.77
N PRO A 7 6.58 2.96 -9.04
CA PRO A 7 6.73 1.95 -8.00
C PRO A 7 7.92 2.22 -7.07
N ALA A 8 9.00 2.85 -7.55
CA ALA A 8 10.15 3.20 -6.71
C ALA A 8 9.79 4.29 -5.70
N VAL A 9 8.87 5.20 -6.05
CA VAL A 9 8.35 6.20 -5.10
C VAL A 9 7.54 5.52 -3.99
N LYS A 10 6.73 4.51 -4.32
CA LYS A 10 6.01 3.71 -3.33
C LYS A 10 6.96 2.95 -2.41
N GLU A 11 7.98 2.29 -2.95
CA GLU A 11 8.97 1.57 -2.15
C GLU A 11 9.72 2.53 -1.21
N ARG A 12 10.15 3.69 -1.71
CA ARG A 12 10.80 4.72 -0.90
C ARG A 12 9.90 5.20 0.24
N ALA A 13 8.62 5.43 -0.02
CA ALA A 13 7.65 5.80 1.02
C ALA A 13 7.54 4.72 2.10
N LEU A 14 7.39 3.46 1.71
CA LEU A 14 7.27 2.34 2.66
C LEU A 14 8.56 2.14 3.47
N ARG A 15 9.73 2.33 2.87
CA ARG A 15 11.02 2.29 3.60
C ARG A 15 11.10 3.39 4.64
N LEU A 16 10.73 4.63 4.29
CA LEU A 16 10.69 5.76 5.24
C LEU A 16 9.69 5.52 6.38
N ILE A 17 8.55 4.90 6.09
CA ILE A 17 7.59 4.51 7.13
C ILE A 17 8.23 3.49 8.07
N ALA A 18 8.82 2.42 7.55
CA ALA A 18 9.42 1.37 8.37
C ALA A 18 10.51 1.92 9.31
N ASP A 19 11.34 2.84 8.82
CA ASP A 19 12.44 3.44 9.58
C ASP A 19 11.95 4.41 10.68
N HIS A 20 10.93 5.21 10.38
CA HIS A 20 10.52 6.34 11.23
C HIS A 20 9.15 6.18 11.90
N ARG A 21 8.45 5.04 11.78
CA ARG A 21 7.06 4.90 12.29
C ARG A 21 6.92 5.28 13.77
N GLN A 22 7.92 4.93 14.58
CA GLN A 22 7.93 5.18 16.03
C GLN A 22 8.21 6.66 16.38
N ASP A 23 8.75 7.44 15.43
CA ASP A 23 9.08 8.87 15.65
C ASP A 23 7.83 9.76 15.61
N TYR A 24 6.67 9.22 15.20
CA TYR A 24 5.42 9.96 15.08
C TYR A 24 4.40 9.51 16.12
N PRO A 25 3.55 10.42 16.62
CA PRO A 25 2.54 10.09 17.63
C PRO A 25 1.43 9.16 17.13
N ASN A 26 1.26 9.04 15.80
CA ASN A 26 0.33 8.11 15.17
C ASN A 26 0.59 8.01 13.66
N ASP A 27 0.04 6.97 13.04
CA ASP A 27 0.14 6.72 11.59
C ASP A 27 -0.39 7.89 10.75
N THR A 28 -1.38 8.64 11.25
CA THR A 28 -1.95 9.80 10.53
C THR A 28 -0.92 10.93 10.39
N ALA A 29 -0.23 11.27 11.47
CA ALA A 29 0.82 12.30 11.48
C ALA A 29 2.00 11.89 10.59
N MET A 30 2.43 10.63 10.68
CA MET A 30 3.46 10.06 9.82
C MET A 30 3.09 10.13 8.34
N CYS A 31 1.89 9.67 7.96
CA CYS A 31 1.44 9.67 6.57
C CYS A 31 1.38 11.08 5.98
N GLN A 32 1.01 12.08 6.80
CA GLN A 32 1.02 13.48 6.39
C GLN A 32 2.44 14.01 6.17
N ALA A 33 3.35 13.76 7.11
CA ALA A 33 4.74 14.20 7.01
C ALA A 33 5.45 13.59 5.79
N ILE A 34 5.33 12.27 5.59
CA ILE A 34 5.93 11.57 4.45
C ILE A 34 5.27 11.98 3.13
N GLY A 35 3.94 12.17 3.12
CA GLY A 35 3.23 12.69 1.95
C GLY A 35 3.79 14.04 1.51
N ASN A 36 3.91 14.99 2.46
CA ASN A 36 4.51 16.30 2.20
C ASN A 36 5.95 16.19 1.68
N LYS A 37 6.77 15.31 2.28
CA LYS A 37 8.17 15.08 1.86
C LYS A 37 8.31 14.55 0.43
N LEU A 38 7.34 13.79 -0.04
CA LEU A 38 7.35 13.16 -1.37
C LEU A 38 6.45 13.87 -2.39
N GLY A 39 5.79 14.97 -2.02
CA GLY A 39 4.82 15.66 -2.89
C GLY A 39 3.55 14.83 -3.17
N LEU A 40 3.19 13.92 -2.26
CA LEU A 40 2.04 13.02 -2.37
C LEU A 40 0.99 13.35 -1.32
N GLY A 41 -0.28 13.07 -1.64
CA GLY A 41 -1.35 13.21 -0.66
C GLY A 41 -1.23 12.21 0.49
N LYS A 42 -1.56 12.64 1.71
CA LYS A 42 -1.62 11.79 2.92
C LYS A 42 -2.36 10.47 2.69
N GLU A 43 -3.51 10.52 2.01
CA GLU A 43 -4.36 9.35 1.77
C GLU A 43 -3.67 8.32 0.86
N THR A 44 -2.79 8.75 -0.06
CA THR A 44 -1.97 7.85 -0.88
C THR A 44 -1.02 7.04 0.01
N ILE A 45 -0.29 7.72 0.90
CA ILE A 45 0.65 7.08 1.83
C ILE A 45 -0.10 6.13 2.77
N ARG A 46 -1.24 6.58 3.32
CA ARG A 46 -2.07 5.76 4.21
C ARG A 46 -2.52 4.47 3.55
N ARG A 47 -2.95 4.51 2.29
CA ARG A 47 -3.37 3.30 1.55
C ARG A 47 -2.22 2.33 1.33
N TRP A 48 -1.04 2.83 1.03
CA TRP A 48 0.15 1.97 0.90
C TRP A 48 0.54 1.33 2.21
N LEU A 49 0.51 2.08 3.31
CA LEU A 49 0.74 1.55 4.65
C LEU A 49 -0.25 0.44 5.00
N VAL A 50 -1.55 0.69 4.82
CA VAL A 50 -2.60 -0.30 5.11
C VAL A 50 -2.40 -1.57 4.27
N GLN A 51 -2.10 -1.44 2.98
CA GLN A 51 -1.85 -2.61 2.14
C GLN A 51 -0.57 -3.35 2.57
N ALA A 52 0.47 -2.63 3.00
CA ALA A 52 1.69 -3.24 3.51
C ALA A 52 1.42 -4.01 4.81
N ASP A 53 0.68 -3.44 5.75
CA ASP A 53 0.27 -4.11 6.99
C ASP A 53 -0.59 -5.36 6.70
N VAL A 54 -1.48 -5.30 5.69
CA VAL A 54 -2.27 -6.46 5.23
C VAL A 54 -1.38 -7.54 4.62
N ASN A 55 -0.44 -7.15 3.75
CA ASN A 55 0.48 -8.10 3.13
C ASN A 55 1.43 -8.73 4.15
N ALA A 56 1.77 -8.03 5.23
CA ALA A 56 2.57 -8.53 6.34
C ALA A 56 1.76 -9.37 7.34
N GLY A 57 0.43 -9.43 7.22
CA GLY A 57 -0.45 -10.14 8.15
C GLY A 57 -0.76 -9.39 9.45
N SER A 58 -0.23 -8.18 9.62
CA SER A 58 -0.46 -7.32 10.80
C SER A 58 -1.87 -6.73 10.85
N ARG A 59 -2.60 -6.75 9.73
CA ARG A 59 -3.96 -6.23 9.62
C ARG A 59 -4.84 -7.15 8.77
N PRO A 60 -6.11 -7.40 9.15
CA PRO A 60 -7.02 -8.15 8.30
C PRO A 60 -7.28 -7.43 6.97
N GLY A 61 -7.31 -8.20 5.88
CA GLY A 61 -7.59 -7.71 4.54
C GLY A 61 -7.20 -8.73 3.46
N VAL A 62 -7.47 -8.41 2.21
CA VAL A 62 -7.03 -9.23 1.07
C VAL A 62 -5.61 -8.82 0.70
N SER A 63 -4.68 -9.77 0.79
CA SER A 63 -3.30 -9.54 0.38
C SER A 63 -3.22 -9.33 -1.14
N THR A 64 -2.17 -8.65 -1.59
CA THR A 64 -1.94 -8.43 -3.03
C THR A 64 -1.77 -9.76 -3.78
N ASP A 65 -1.17 -10.76 -3.12
CA ASP A 65 -0.99 -12.11 -3.64
C ASP A 65 -2.34 -12.84 -3.80
N ALA A 66 -3.15 -12.89 -2.74
CA ALA A 66 -4.48 -13.48 -2.79
C ALA A 66 -5.36 -12.80 -3.85
N GLN A 67 -5.24 -11.47 -4.01
CA GLN A 67 -5.94 -10.76 -5.07
C GLN A 67 -5.48 -11.18 -6.47
N ALA A 68 -4.18 -11.43 -6.66
CA ALA A 68 -3.63 -11.91 -7.93
C ALA A 68 -4.11 -13.33 -8.25
N GLU A 69 -4.13 -14.22 -7.26
CA GLU A 69 -4.66 -15.58 -7.38
C GLU A 69 -6.15 -15.57 -7.74
N ILE A 70 -6.98 -14.82 -7.02
CA ILE A 70 -8.41 -14.66 -7.32
C ILE A 70 -8.61 -14.19 -8.76
N LYS A 71 -7.76 -13.27 -9.25
CA LYS A 71 -7.83 -12.78 -10.63
C LYS A 71 -7.46 -13.87 -11.64
N ALA A 72 -6.41 -14.65 -11.38
CA ALA A 72 -5.99 -15.77 -12.22
C ALA A 72 -7.09 -16.83 -12.30
N LEU A 73 -7.64 -17.24 -11.15
CA LEU A 73 -8.73 -18.20 -11.06
C LEU A 73 -9.99 -17.72 -11.80
N LYS A 74 -10.38 -16.46 -11.64
CA LYS A 74 -11.52 -15.89 -12.39
C LYS A 74 -11.29 -15.93 -13.91
N ALA A 75 -10.06 -15.73 -14.36
CA ALA A 75 -9.72 -15.81 -15.78
C ALA A 75 -9.77 -17.24 -16.30
N GLU A 76 -9.33 -18.22 -15.52
CA GLU A 76 -9.44 -19.65 -15.86
C GLU A 76 -10.90 -20.10 -15.93
N VAL A 77 -11.70 -19.80 -14.90
CA VAL A 77 -13.13 -20.13 -14.87
C VAL A 77 -13.88 -19.55 -16.07
N ARG A 78 -13.51 -18.34 -16.52
CA ARG A 78 -14.11 -17.73 -17.73
C ARG A 78 -13.75 -18.48 -19.02
N LYS A 79 -12.58 -19.13 -19.09
CA LYS A 79 -12.16 -19.90 -20.27
C LYS A 79 -12.81 -21.29 -20.32
N LEU A 80 -13.22 -21.82 -19.16
CA LEU A 80 -13.86 -23.12 -19.02
C LEU A 80 -15.38 -23.09 -19.18
N ARG A 81 -15.97 -21.89 -19.32
CA ARG A 81 -17.40 -21.64 -19.54
C ARG A 81 -17.61 -21.12 -20.95
#